data_AF-A0A151DW11-F1
#
_entry.id   AF-A0A151DW11-F1
#
_cell.length_a   1.000
_cell.length_b   1.000
_cell.length_c   1.000
_cell.angle_alpha   90.00
_cell.angle_beta   90.00
_cell.angle_gamma   90.00
#
_symmetry.space_group_name_H-M   'P 1'
#
loop_
_entity.id
_entity.type
_entity.pdbx_description
1 polymer ?
#
loop_
_entity_poly.entity_id
_entity_poly.type
_entity_poly.pdbx_seq_one_letter_code
_entity_poly.pdbx_strand_id
1 'polypeptide(L)'
;MQWQGLPLIRKEIVKSMIKQHGLNQKEAAAMMGITPAAVSQYLSRKRGRISIINQDIINEINNSAERIIKKGPKTVTNEICKICHLLRDNGMLTFSAIK
;
A
#
# COMPACT_ATOMS: atom_id res chain seq x y z
N MET A 1 -16.13 -9.02 -8.08
CA MET A 1 -14.94 -9.66 -7.48
C MET A 1 -13.91 -8.59 -7.13
N GLN A 2 -13.73 -8.24 -5.85
CA GLN A 2 -12.68 -7.30 -5.44
C GLN A 2 -11.38 -8.07 -5.17
N TRP A 3 -10.35 -7.77 -5.95
CA TRP A 3 -8.99 -8.26 -5.74
C TRP A 3 -8.47 -7.73 -4.38
N GLN A 4 -8.15 -8.63 -3.43
CA GLN A 4 -7.68 -8.24 -2.09
C GLN A 4 -6.25 -7.66 -2.05
N GLY A 5 -5.48 -7.79 -3.15
CA GLY A 5 -4.11 -7.29 -3.24
C GLY A 5 -4.01 -5.76 -3.26
N LEU A 6 -4.84 -5.07 -4.04
CA LEU A 6 -4.79 -3.61 -4.13
C LEU A 6 -5.07 -2.89 -2.79
N PRO A 7 -6.11 -3.29 -2.02
CA PRO A 7 -6.33 -2.73 -0.69
C PRO A 7 -5.18 -3.00 0.28
N LEU A 8 -4.50 -4.13 0.17
CA LEU A 8 -3.34 -4.46 1.01
C LEU A 8 -2.16 -3.53 0.69
N ILE A 9 -1.82 -3.38 -0.60
CA ILE A 9 -0.70 -2.54 -1.04
C ILE A 9 -0.92 -1.09 -0.62
N ARG A 10 -2.10 -0.53 -0.90
CA ARG A 10 -2.42 0.86 -0.52
C ARG A 10 -2.35 1.07 0.98
N LYS A 11 -2.79 0.09 1.77
CA LYS A 11 -2.69 0.12 3.23
C LYS A 11 -1.25 0.15 3.72
N GLU A 12 -0.37 -0.70 3.19
CA GLU A 12 1.02 -0.74 3.63
C GLU A 12 1.81 0.51 3.19
N ILE A 13 1.54 1.06 2.01
CA ILE A 13 2.09 2.36 1.59
C ILE A 13 1.65 3.48 2.56
N VAL A 14 0.35 3.59 2.84
CA VAL A 14 -0.18 4.61 3.76
C VAL A 14 0.39 4.46 5.17
N LYS A 15 0.54 3.23 5.67
CA LYS A 15 1.21 2.98 6.95
C LYS A 15 2.67 3.43 6.93
N SER A 16 3.38 3.18 5.84
CA SER A 16 4.77 3.61 5.67
C SER A 16 4.88 5.14 5.69
N MET A 17 4.01 5.84 4.94
CA MET A 17 3.93 7.31 4.96
C MET A 17 3.73 7.87 6.37
N ILE A 18 2.85 7.26 7.17
CA ILE A 18 2.56 7.74 8.52
C ILE A 18 3.69 7.40 9.50
N LYS A 19 4.15 6.14 9.50
CA LYS A 19 5.11 5.65 10.51
C LYS A 19 6.54 6.06 10.23
N GLN A 20 6.95 6.03 8.96
CA GLN A 20 8.34 6.24 8.56
C GLN A 20 8.60 7.69 8.13
N HIS A 21 7.58 8.37 7.59
CA HIS A 21 7.71 9.75 7.10
C HIS A 21 6.93 10.78 7.93
N GLY A 22 6.21 10.35 8.97
CA GLY A 22 5.55 11.26 9.92
C GLY A 22 4.31 11.98 9.40
N LEU A 23 3.77 11.58 8.25
CA LEU A 23 2.57 12.21 7.69
C LEU A 23 1.35 11.91 8.55
N ASN A 24 0.43 12.86 8.66
CA ASN A 24 -0.91 12.61 9.18
C ASN A 24 -1.83 11.97 8.12
N GLN A 25 -3.00 11.49 8.52
CA GLN A 25 -3.93 10.81 7.61
C GLN A 25 -4.40 11.68 6.45
N LYS A 26 -4.54 12.99 6.65
CA LYS A 26 -4.98 13.95 5.63
C LYS A 26 -3.89 14.17 4.58
N GLU A 27 -2.65 14.31 5.02
CA GLU A 27 -1.49 14.41 4.13
C GLU A 27 -1.28 13.14 3.33
N ALA A 28 -1.32 11.96 3.98
CA ALA A 28 -1.22 10.68 3.28
C ALA A 28 -2.34 10.51 2.24
N ALA A 29 -3.57 10.95 2.55
CA ALA A 29 -4.68 10.93 1.60
C ALA A 29 -4.40 11.82 0.38
N ALA A 30 -3.89 13.03 0.60
CA ALA A 30 -3.52 13.96 -0.47
C ALA A 30 -2.42 13.38 -1.37
N MET A 31 -1.36 12.80 -0.79
CA MET A 31 -0.27 12.17 -1.55
C MET A 31 -0.72 10.96 -2.34
N MET A 32 -1.67 10.20 -1.82
CA MET A 32 -2.25 9.03 -2.48
C MET A 32 -3.36 9.38 -3.48
N GLY A 33 -3.81 10.64 -3.55
CA GLY A 33 -4.92 11.06 -4.41
C GLY A 33 -6.26 10.40 -4.04
N ILE A 34 -6.49 10.13 -2.75
CA ILE A 34 -7.70 9.47 -2.24
C ILE A 34 -8.34 10.30 -1.12
N THR A 35 -9.53 9.89 -0.66
CA THR A 35 -10.20 10.57 0.46
C THR A 35 -9.57 10.18 1.81
N PRO A 36 -9.60 11.06 2.83
CA PRO A 36 -9.22 10.70 4.19
C PRO A 36 -10.03 9.52 4.74
N ALA A 37 -11.29 9.38 4.32
CA ALA A 37 -12.13 8.24 4.67
C ALA A 37 -11.54 6.90 4.15
N ALA A 38 -10.95 6.88 2.94
CA ALA A 38 -10.27 5.70 2.42
C ALA A 38 -9.02 5.34 3.24
N VAL A 39 -8.25 6.35 3.68
CA VAL A 39 -7.11 6.15 4.60
C VAL A 39 -7.57 5.56 5.93
N SER A 40 -8.63 6.11 6.53
CA SER A 40 -9.22 5.56 7.76
C SER A 40 -9.70 4.12 7.58
N GLN A 41 -10.26 3.78 6.41
CA GLN A 41 -10.62 2.39 6.08
C GLN A 41 -9.40 1.46 6.00
N TYR A 42 -8.27 1.93 5.46
CA TYR A 42 -7.02 1.15 5.45
C TYR A 42 -6.46 0.91 6.86
N LEU A 43 -6.53 1.93 7.72
CA LEU A 43 -6.01 1.87 9.09
C LEU A 43 -6.91 1.08 10.05
N SER A 44 -8.24 1.11 9.87
CA SER A 44 -9.23 0.43 10.73
C SER A 44 -9.29 -1.10 10.59
N ARG A 45 -8.35 -1.70 9.84
CA ARG A 45 -8.09 -3.15 9.77
C ARG A 45 -9.25 -4.04 9.28
N LYS A 46 -10.32 -3.50 8.69
CA LYS A 46 -11.42 -4.31 8.13
C LYS A 46 -11.02 -5.12 6.87
N ARG A 47 -9.96 -4.70 6.15
CA ARG A 47 -9.43 -5.38 4.94
C ARG A 47 -7.89 -5.51 5.00
N GLY A 48 -7.32 -6.54 4.37
CA GLY A 48 -5.87 -6.82 4.38
C GLY A 48 -5.35 -7.33 5.73
N ARG A 49 -5.87 -8.46 6.21
CA ARG A 49 -5.39 -9.15 7.43
C ARG A 49 -4.02 -9.82 7.27
N ILE A 50 -3.51 -9.87 6.05
CA ILE A 50 -2.22 -10.45 5.70
C ILE A 50 -1.14 -9.42 6.03
N SER A 51 -0.15 -9.81 6.82
CA SER A 51 1.06 -9.03 7.03
C SER A 51 2.10 -9.44 5.99
N ILE A 52 2.73 -8.46 5.34
CA ILE A 52 3.89 -8.71 4.48
C ILE A 52 5.07 -8.94 5.43
N ILE A 53 5.69 -10.13 5.36
CA ILE A 53 6.83 -10.53 6.21
C ILE A 53 8.14 -10.45 5.43
N ASN A 54 8.10 -10.48 4.09
CA ASN A 54 9.28 -10.41 3.25
C ASN A 54 9.90 -8.99 3.35
N GLN A 55 11.15 -8.95 3.81
CA GLN A 55 11.87 -7.70 4.07
C GLN A 55 12.16 -6.90 2.80
N ASP A 56 12.42 -7.57 1.67
CA ASP A 56 12.66 -6.88 0.39
C ASP A 56 11.41 -6.16 -0.09
N ILE A 57 10.24 -6.78 0.12
CA ILE A 57 8.96 -6.17 -0.24
C ILE A 57 8.63 -5.00 0.71
N ILE A 58 8.92 -5.14 2.01
CA ILE A 58 8.76 -4.05 2.99
C ILE A 58 9.66 -2.86 2.60
N ASN A 59 10.91 -3.13 2.26
CA ASN A 59 11.86 -2.10 1.82
C ASN A 59 11.35 -1.41 0.55
N GLU A 60 10.85 -2.17 -0.42
CA GLU A 60 10.30 -1.60 -1.64
C GLU A 60 9.04 -0.76 -1.39
N ILE A 61 8.17 -1.16 -0.45
CA ILE A 61 7.01 -0.36 -0.04
C ILE A 61 7.45 0.96 0.56
N ASN A 62 8.49 0.96 1.40
CA ASN A 62 9.03 2.19 1.98
C ASN A 62 9.62 3.10 0.89
N ASN A 63 10.42 2.54 -0.02
CA ASN A 63 10.98 3.29 -1.14
C ASN A 63 9.87 3.87 -2.04
N SER A 64 8.80 3.10 -2.25
CA SER A 64 7.63 3.53 -3.02
C SER A 64 6.89 4.68 -2.34
N ALA A 65 6.69 4.60 -1.02
CA ALA A 65 6.09 5.68 -0.23
C ALA A 65 6.92 6.96 -0.33
N GLU A 66 8.24 6.88 -0.19
CA GLU A 66 9.13 8.01 -0.34
C GLU A 66 9.06 8.63 -1.75
N ARG A 67 9.05 7.79 -2.81
CA ARG A 67 8.90 8.25 -4.19
C ARG A 67 7.58 8.97 -4.42
N ILE A 68 6.47 8.45 -3.86
CA ILE A 68 5.17 9.11 -3.92
C ILE A 68 5.20 10.45 -3.18
N ILE A 69 5.84 10.51 -2.01
CA ILE A 69 5.96 11.76 -1.26
C ILE A 69 6.74 12.81 -2.07
N LYS A 70 7.83 12.42 -2.73
CA LYS A 70 8.69 13.34 -3.50
C LYS A 70 8.10 13.75 -4.85
N LYS A 71 7.45 12.83 -5.57
CA LYS A 71 6.99 13.03 -6.96
C LYS A 71 5.48 13.31 -7.08
N GLY A 72 4.74 13.10 -5.99
CA GLY A 72 3.32 13.40 -5.89
C GLY A 72 2.37 12.33 -6.47
N PRO A 73 1.06 12.61 -6.50
CA PRO A 73 0.02 11.61 -6.77
C PRO A 73 0.11 10.87 -8.11
N LYS A 74 0.76 11.49 -9.11
CA LYS A 74 0.93 10.90 -10.45
C LYS A 74 1.74 9.60 -10.43
N THR A 75 2.61 9.40 -9.45
CA THR A 75 3.43 8.18 -9.36
C THR A 75 2.74 7.04 -8.64
N VAL A 76 1.64 7.29 -7.92
CA VAL A 76 0.94 6.30 -7.09
C VAL A 76 0.59 5.04 -7.89
N THR A 77 0.04 5.19 -9.10
CA THR A 77 -0.35 4.04 -9.93
C THR A 77 0.85 3.17 -10.30
N ASN A 78 1.96 3.78 -10.73
CA ASN A 78 3.15 3.04 -11.14
C ASN A 78 3.79 2.32 -9.95
N GLU A 79 3.88 2.98 -8.81
CA GLU A 79 4.47 2.41 -7.59
C GLU A 79 3.62 1.25 -7.05
N ILE A 80 2.29 1.40 -7.07
CA ILE A 80 1.37 0.31 -6.74
C ILE A 80 1.58 -0.87 -7.69
N CYS A 81 1.59 -0.65 -9.01
CA CYS A 81 1.82 -1.71 -9.99
C CYS A 81 3.14 -2.44 -9.76
N LYS A 82 4.22 -1.71 -9.46
CA LYS A 82 5.53 -2.31 -9.14
C LYS A 82 5.44 -3.26 -7.93
N ILE A 83 4.80 -2.82 -6.85
CA ILE A 83 4.59 -3.67 -5.66
C ILE A 83 3.68 -4.85 -5.99
N CYS A 84 2.65 -4.67 -6.84
CA CYS A 84 1.79 -5.77 -7.30
C CYS A 84 2.61 -6.87 -7.99
N HIS A 85 3.54 -6.50 -8.87
CA HIS A 85 4.41 -7.44 -9.57
C HIS A 85 5.34 -8.17 -8.59
N LEU A 86 5.98 -7.44 -7.68
CA LEU A 86 6.86 -8.04 -6.68
C LEU A 86 6.12 -9.04 -5.77
N LEU A 87 4.91 -8.70 -5.32
CA LEU A 87 4.10 -9.61 -4.51
C LEU A 87 3.66 -10.85 -5.31
N ARG A 88 3.49 -10.73 -6.63
CA ARG A 88 3.17 -11.85 -7.52
C ARG A 88 4.36 -12.78 -7.66
N ASP A 89 5.53 -12.22 -7.95
CA ASP A 89 6.76 -12.98 -8.21
C ASP A 89 7.26 -13.71 -6.96
N ASN A 90 7.00 -13.14 -5.78
CA ASN A 90 7.32 -13.77 -4.48
C ASN A 90 6.24 -14.75 -3.99
N GLY A 91 5.23 -15.08 -4.80
CA GLY A 91 4.16 -16.02 -4.44
C GLY A 91 3.26 -15.56 -3.27
N MET A 92 3.40 -14.32 -2.81
CA MET A 92 2.60 -13.76 -1.71
C MET A 92 1.20 -13.35 -2.15
N LEU A 93 0.99 -13.14 -3.45
CA LEU A 93 -0.35 -13.12 -4.05
C LEU A 93 -0.84 -14.54 -4.28
N THR A 94 -1.10 -15.28 -3.21
CA THR A 94 -2.01 -16.41 -3.34
C THR A 94 -3.39 -15.82 -3.61
N PHE A 95 -3.93 -16.07 -4.80
CA PHE A 95 -5.37 -16.08 -4.94
C PHE A 95 -5.84 -17.08 -3.89
N SER A 96 -6.38 -16.60 -2.77
CA SER A 96 -7.26 -17.42 -1.97
C SER A 96 -8.48 -17.65 -2.85
N ALA A 97 -8.34 -18.61 -3.77
CA ALA A 97 -9.42 -19.50 -4.13
C ALA A 97 -9.89 -20.05 -2.79
N ILE A 98 -11.03 -19.51 -2.38
CA ILE A 98 -11.88 -20.04 -1.34
C ILE A 98 -11.98 -21.55 -1.64
N LYS A 99 -11.43 -22.36 -0.74
CA LYS A 99 -11.82 -23.76 -0.63
C LYS A 99 -13.02 -23.82 0.31
#